data_AF-A0A4R1N181-F1
#
_entry.id   AF-A0A4R1N181-F1
#
_cell.length_a   1.000
_cell.length_b   1.000
_cell.length_c   1.000
_cell.angle_alpha   90.00
_cell.angle_beta   90.00
_cell.angle_gamma   90.00
#
_symmetry.space_group_name_H-M   'P 1'
#
loop_
_entity.id
_entity.type
_entity.pdbx_description
1 polymer ?
#
loop_
_entity_poly.entity_id
_entity_poly.type
_entity_poly.pdbx_seq_one_letter_code
_entity_poly.pdbx_strand_id
1 'polypeptide(L)'
;MDIPRDASVFIQGDSNVKQIGTKTISKLAGTASAFCLMAGFASADQVFNDDVIVTFSLCVGNDCVNGESFSFDTLRLKENNLRIHFSDTSTSASFPSNDWRIVANDSSNGGANYLAIEDSTAGRVPFRVEAGAQANTLVVEADGDIGVKTLNPAVDVHIVEGNTPTLRLEQDGSDGFTPQTYDVAANEANFFIRDVTNGSRLFFRAKPGAPEDSIFIAANGDIGLGTDSPEKDLHVRRTGSGNHVETQFEQTDGGAVQIRLQTSNANNRRFVGLSAANTPVSQINLGDEQIRLAGSAFNAPFAVFDASGVTINGTGLNVPDYVFEDDYDLRTLSEVRAFIDQNGHLPDVPSAAEVNANGLNMNDMQLTLLRKVEELTLYTLAQQEEIERLNSQLQQVED
;
A
#
# COMPACT_ATOMS: atom_id res chain seq x y z
N MET A 1 -16.17 -47.75 82.56
CA MET A 1 -17.00 -47.73 81.35
C MET A 1 -16.41 -48.76 80.41
N ASP A 2 -17.22 -49.75 80.05
CA ASP A 2 -16.82 -51.10 79.64
C ASP A 2 -15.97 -51.20 78.36
N ILE A 3 -15.08 -52.20 78.45
CA ILE A 3 -14.25 -52.95 77.46
C ILE A 3 -15.22 -53.84 76.61
N PRO A 4 -14.91 -54.63 75.52
CA PRO A 4 -13.64 -55.13 74.90
C PRO A 4 -13.60 -55.10 73.34
N ARG A 5 -12.66 -55.67 72.56
CA ARG A 5 -11.28 -56.24 72.63
C ARG A 5 -10.99 -56.88 71.25
N ASP A 6 -9.70 -56.92 70.87
CA ASP A 6 -8.96 -57.94 70.10
C ASP A 6 -9.48 -58.34 68.68
N ALA A 7 -8.68 -58.72 67.67
CA ALA A 7 -7.35 -59.29 67.66
C ALA A 7 -6.67 -59.08 66.28
N SER A 8 -5.35 -58.92 66.30
CA SER A 8 -4.45 -59.17 65.17
C SER A 8 -4.10 -60.67 65.09
N VAL A 9 -4.06 -61.24 63.89
CA VAL A 9 -3.52 -62.60 63.62
C VAL A 9 -2.67 -62.57 62.35
N PHE A 10 -1.39 -62.91 62.51
CA PHE A 10 -0.44 -63.41 61.51
C PHE A 10 -0.65 -64.92 61.32
N ILE A 11 -0.55 -65.45 60.08
CA ILE A 11 0.09 -66.74 59.65
C ILE A 11 0.28 -66.64 58.11
N GLN A 12 1.48 -66.48 57.55
CA GLN A 12 2.49 -67.49 57.12
C GLN A 12 2.00 -68.48 56.03
N GLY A 13 2.74 -68.54 54.92
CA GLY A 13 2.34 -69.26 53.71
C GLY A 13 2.56 -70.77 53.73
N ASP A 14 2.16 -71.43 52.64
CA ASP A 14 2.94 -72.53 52.08
C ASP A 14 2.55 -72.83 50.62
N SER A 15 3.59 -73.02 49.82
CA SER A 15 3.61 -73.59 48.49
C SER A 15 3.22 -75.06 48.51
N ASN A 16 2.39 -75.54 47.56
CA ASN A 16 2.40 -76.95 47.17
C ASN A 16 1.95 -77.17 45.72
N VAL A 17 2.97 -77.45 44.89
CA VAL A 17 2.89 -78.10 43.59
C VAL A 17 2.30 -79.51 43.76
N LYS A 18 1.33 -79.89 42.93
CA LYS A 18 0.96 -81.30 42.72
C LYS A 18 1.06 -81.67 41.25
N GLN A 19 2.11 -82.40 40.93
CA GLN A 19 2.20 -83.23 39.73
C GLN A 19 1.05 -84.24 39.72
N ILE A 20 0.36 -84.34 38.59
CA ILE A 20 -0.57 -85.45 38.31
C ILE A 20 0.10 -86.37 37.31
N GLY A 21 0.19 -87.64 37.72
CA GLY A 21 1.03 -88.66 37.13
C GLY A 21 0.49 -89.27 35.83
N THR A 22 1.45 -89.82 35.12
CA THR A 22 1.34 -90.74 33.97
C THR A 22 0.54 -91.98 34.34
N LYS A 23 -0.55 -92.23 33.60
CA LYS A 23 -1.13 -93.57 33.44
C LYS A 23 -1.26 -93.92 31.97
N THR A 24 -0.50 -94.93 31.60
CA THR A 24 -0.54 -95.67 30.35
C THR A 24 -1.85 -96.46 30.26
N ILE A 25 -2.64 -96.26 29.19
CA ILE A 25 -3.60 -97.27 28.72
C ILE A 25 -3.42 -97.42 27.21
N SER A 26 -3.02 -98.62 26.84
CA SER A 26 -2.79 -99.11 25.49
C SER A 26 -4.08 -99.60 24.84
N LYS A 27 -4.21 -99.30 23.53
CA LYS A 27 -5.01 -99.96 22.48
C LYS A 27 -6.55 -99.81 22.52
N LEU A 28 -7.06 -99.00 21.60
CA LEU A 28 -8.00 -99.49 20.59
C LEU A 28 -7.84 -98.67 19.30
N ALA A 29 -7.31 -99.31 18.26
CA ALA A 29 -7.33 -98.78 16.90
C ALA A 29 -8.70 -99.10 16.30
N GLY A 30 -9.41 -98.07 15.85
CA GLY A 30 -10.70 -98.19 15.19
C GLY A 30 -11.01 -96.87 14.51
N THR A 31 -10.70 -96.81 13.22
CA THR A 31 -10.90 -95.70 12.29
C THR A 31 -12.29 -95.07 12.39
N ALA A 32 -12.34 -93.82 12.85
CA ALA A 32 -13.41 -92.88 12.52
C ALA A 32 -12.77 -91.74 11.71
N SER A 33 -13.23 -91.64 10.48
CA SER A 33 -12.80 -90.73 9.43
C SER A 33 -12.70 -89.28 9.87
N ALA A 34 -11.61 -88.64 9.44
CA ALA A 34 -11.57 -87.28 8.90
C ALA A 34 -12.66 -86.31 9.39
N PHE A 35 -12.54 -85.87 10.63
CA PHE A 35 -12.90 -84.51 11.02
C PHE A 35 -11.60 -83.82 11.43
N CYS A 36 -10.79 -83.46 10.43
CA CYS A 36 -9.87 -82.34 10.62
C CYS A 36 -10.78 -81.12 10.80
N LEU A 37 -11.19 -80.89 12.05
CA LEU A 37 -11.68 -79.60 12.49
C LEU A 37 -10.64 -78.60 11.99
N MET A 38 -11.06 -77.77 11.03
CA MET A 38 -10.54 -76.44 10.89
C MET A 38 -10.69 -75.81 12.28
N ALA A 39 -9.67 -75.95 13.12
CA ALA A 39 -9.50 -75.11 14.28
C ALA A 39 -9.27 -73.72 13.70
N GLY A 40 -10.36 -73.01 13.41
CA GLY A 40 -10.30 -71.59 13.18
C GLY A 40 -9.53 -71.02 14.35
N PHE A 41 -8.49 -70.25 14.07
CA PHE A 41 -7.80 -69.48 15.10
C PHE A 41 -8.89 -68.70 15.84
N ALA A 42 -9.16 -69.08 17.08
CA ALA A 42 -10.00 -68.28 17.95
C ALA A 42 -9.19 -67.02 18.25
N SER A 43 -9.50 -65.90 17.60
CA SER A 43 -9.07 -64.60 18.09
C SER A 43 -9.78 -64.38 19.41
N ALA A 44 -9.09 -64.64 20.51
CA ALA A 44 -9.55 -64.31 21.84
C ALA A 44 -9.15 -62.86 22.13
N ASP A 45 -9.98 -61.92 21.68
CA ASP A 45 -9.82 -60.52 22.06
C ASP A 45 -10.24 -60.34 23.53
N GLN A 46 -9.49 -59.52 24.27
CA GLN A 46 -9.91 -59.09 25.61
C GLN A 46 -10.93 -57.97 25.47
N VAL A 47 -12.20 -58.32 25.64
CA VAL A 47 -13.30 -57.36 25.62
C VAL A 47 -13.71 -57.04 27.06
N PHE A 48 -13.64 -55.77 27.41
CA PHE A 48 -14.19 -55.23 28.65
C PHE A 48 -15.53 -54.57 28.32
N ASN A 49 -16.64 -55.13 28.81
CA ASN A 49 -18.00 -54.62 28.54
C ASN A 49 -18.41 -53.47 29.47
N ASP A 50 -17.44 -52.90 30.19
CA ASP A 50 -17.61 -51.82 31.16
C ASP A 50 -16.35 -50.94 31.15
N ASP A 51 -16.39 -49.83 31.88
CA ASP A 51 -15.28 -48.88 32.00
C ASP A 51 -13.99 -49.57 32.47
N VAL A 52 -12.89 -49.30 31.77
CA VAL A 52 -11.56 -49.81 32.13
C VAL A 52 -10.75 -48.70 32.79
N ILE A 53 -10.45 -48.89 34.08
CA ILE A 53 -9.53 -48.02 34.81
C ILE A 53 -8.18 -48.72 34.91
N VAL A 54 -7.20 -48.26 34.13
CA VAL A 54 -5.80 -48.65 34.29
C VAL A 54 -5.14 -47.67 35.25
N THR A 55 -4.75 -48.17 36.44
CA THR A 55 -3.96 -47.38 37.38
C THR A 55 -2.48 -47.44 37.01
N PHE A 56 -1.76 -46.34 37.23
CA PHE A 56 -0.36 -46.14 36.79
C PHE A 56 -0.21 -45.95 35.28
N SER A 57 0.27 -46.95 34.53
CA SER A 57 0.67 -46.77 33.14
C SER A 57 0.23 -47.91 32.22
N LEU A 58 -0.02 -47.59 30.95
CA LEU A 58 -0.36 -48.53 29.87
C LEU A 58 0.67 -48.46 28.74
N CYS A 59 1.09 -49.62 28.22
CA CYS A 59 1.82 -49.70 26.96
C CYS A 59 0.94 -50.39 25.90
N VAL A 60 0.84 -49.80 24.71
CA VAL A 60 0.13 -50.34 23.55
C VAL A 60 1.06 -50.38 22.34
N GLY A 61 1.09 -51.50 21.62
CA GLY A 61 1.90 -51.69 20.41
C GLY A 61 2.81 -52.91 20.49
N ASN A 62 3.32 -53.33 19.33
CA ASN A 62 4.10 -54.57 19.19
C ASN A 62 5.44 -54.54 19.95
N ASP A 63 5.97 -53.35 20.24
CA ASP A 63 7.29 -53.18 20.85
C ASP A 63 7.21 -52.91 22.37
N CYS A 64 6.04 -53.11 22.98
CA CYS A 64 5.88 -53.12 24.43
C CYS A 64 6.56 -54.34 25.06
N VAL A 65 7.18 -54.16 26.22
CA VAL A 65 7.89 -55.25 26.91
C VAL A 65 7.45 -55.39 28.36
N ASN A 66 7.40 -56.64 28.83
CA ASN A 66 7.00 -56.94 30.19
C ASN A 66 7.99 -56.33 31.19
N GLY A 67 7.49 -55.58 32.18
CA GLY A 67 8.29 -54.96 33.23
C GLY A 67 9.01 -53.67 32.82
N GLU A 68 8.60 -52.98 31.76
CA GLU A 68 9.23 -51.71 31.37
C GLU A 68 8.98 -50.56 32.37
N SER A 69 9.98 -49.69 32.52
CA SER A 69 9.87 -48.46 33.32
C SER A 69 9.23 -47.35 32.51
N PHE A 70 8.17 -46.75 33.06
CA PHE A 70 7.39 -45.69 32.39
C PHE A 70 7.87 -44.27 32.71
N SER A 71 8.72 -44.08 33.73
CA SER A 71 9.14 -42.76 34.18
C SER A 71 7.92 -41.85 34.45
N PHE A 72 7.76 -40.75 33.72
CA PHE A 72 6.64 -39.82 33.82
C PHE A 72 5.51 -40.11 32.81
N ASP A 73 5.62 -41.14 31.97
CA ASP A 73 4.62 -41.45 30.94
C ASP A 73 3.47 -42.29 31.52
N THR A 74 2.24 -41.81 31.38
CA THR A 74 1.03 -42.58 31.72
C THR A 74 0.65 -43.54 30.58
N LEU A 75 0.92 -43.18 29.33
CA LEU A 75 0.65 -44.00 28.14
C LEU A 75 1.86 -44.01 27.23
N ARG A 76 2.28 -45.21 26.82
CA ARG A 76 3.30 -45.41 25.78
C ARG A 76 2.71 -46.14 24.60
N LEU A 77 2.89 -45.57 23.40
CA LEU A 77 2.55 -46.22 22.15
C LEU A 77 3.88 -46.61 21.47
N LYS A 78 4.10 -47.90 21.19
CA LYS A 78 5.40 -48.42 20.73
C LYS A 78 5.27 -49.39 19.55
N GLU A 79 5.58 -48.90 18.35
CA GLU A 79 5.71 -49.63 17.09
C GLU A 79 6.25 -48.67 16.01
N ASN A 80 6.44 -49.16 14.78
CA ASN A 80 6.90 -48.34 13.65
C ASN A 80 5.85 -47.35 13.12
N ASN A 81 4.56 -47.63 13.27
CA ASN A 81 3.47 -46.88 12.63
C ASN A 81 2.42 -46.38 13.65
N LEU A 82 2.84 -45.47 14.52
CA LEU A 82 2.04 -45.02 15.64
C LEU A 82 0.89 -44.10 15.22
N ARG A 83 -0.35 -44.53 15.46
CA ARG A 83 -1.57 -43.77 15.14
C ARG A 83 -2.59 -43.87 16.27
N ILE A 84 -3.29 -42.78 16.53
CA ILE A 84 -4.55 -42.81 17.29
C ILE A 84 -5.65 -42.45 16.31
N HIS A 85 -6.50 -43.43 15.97
CA HIS A 85 -7.57 -43.24 15.00
C HIS A 85 -8.92 -43.01 15.71
N PHE A 86 -9.54 -41.89 15.39
CA PHE A 86 -10.89 -41.53 15.79
C PHE A 86 -11.81 -41.86 14.63
N SER A 87 -12.30 -43.11 14.61
CA SER A 87 -13.25 -43.58 13.60
C SER A 87 -14.67 -43.28 14.06
N ASP A 88 -15.32 -42.33 13.39
CA ASP A 88 -16.71 -41.99 13.63
C ASP A 88 -17.61 -42.98 12.88
N THR A 89 -18.43 -43.73 13.62
CA THR A 89 -19.33 -44.74 13.04
C THR A 89 -20.74 -44.20 12.77
N SER A 90 -20.97 -42.90 12.91
CA SER A 90 -22.28 -42.28 12.74
C SER A 90 -22.74 -42.41 11.29
N THR A 91 -23.96 -42.91 11.11
CA THR A 91 -24.59 -43.11 9.78
C THR A 91 -25.74 -42.15 9.52
N SER A 92 -26.16 -41.38 10.52
CA SER A 92 -27.21 -40.37 10.40
C SER A 92 -26.62 -39.03 9.99
N ALA A 93 -27.27 -38.35 9.06
CA ALA A 93 -26.92 -36.98 8.67
C ALA A 93 -27.12 -35.94 9.79
N SER A 94 -27.69 -36.33 10.94
CA SER A 94 -27.84 -35.44 12.11
C SER A 94 -26.59 -35.34 12.97
N PHE A 95 -25.56 -36.16 12.70
CA PHE A 95 -24.28 -36.13 13.42
C PHE A 95 -23.13 -35.90 12.43
N PRO A 96 -22.04 -35.23 12.85
CA PRO A 96 -20.78 -35.29 12.13
C PRO A 96 -20.34 -36.74 11.91
N SER A 97 -19.60 -37.00 10.83
CA SER A 97 -19.14 -38.34 10.47
C SER A 97 -17.70 -38.33 9.94
N ASN A 98 -16.89 -37.36 10.36
CA ASN A 98 -15.52 -37.21 9.87
C ASN A 98 -14.56 -37.99 10.76
N ASP A 99 -13.70 -38.79 10.14
CA ASP A 99 -12.66 -39.54 10.83
C ASP A 99 -11.42 -38.70 10.98
N TRP A 100 -10.82 -38.74 12.17
CA TRP A 100 -9.59 -38.04 12.48
C TRP A 100 -8.50 -38.99 12.92
N ARG A 101 -7.24 -38.59 12.74
CA ARG A 101 -6.10 -39.37 13.19
C ARG A 101 -5.01 -38.47 13.77
N ILE A 102 -4.49 -38.83 14.94
CA ILE A 102 -3.20 -38.32 15.41
C ILE A 102 -2.11 -39.21 14.81
N VAL A 103 -1.15 -38.58 14.13
CA VAL A 103 -0.09 -39.23 13.36
C VAL A 103 1.26 -38.85 13.95
N ALA A 104 2.05 -39.85 14.35
CA ALA A 104 3.46 -39.67 14.68
C ALA A 104 4.34 -40.37 13.62
N ASN A 105 5.11 -39.56 12.88
CA ASN A 105 6.00 -39.92 11.78
C ASN A 105 5.31 -40.59 10.56
N ASP A 106 5.94 -40.48 9.39
CA ASP A 106 5.52 -41.23 8.20
C ASP A 106 5.74 -42.75 8.36
N SER A 107 4.97 -43.53 7.60
CA SER A 107 5.06 -44.99 7.55
C SER A 107 6.01 -45.53 6.48
N SER A 108 6.50 -44.65 5.60
CA SER A 108 7.44 -45.01 4.54
C SER A 108 8.87 -45.10 5.07
N ASN A 109 9.67 -46.03 4.53
CA ASN A 109 11.08 -46.11 4.85
C ASN A 109 11.80 -44.83 4.39
N GLY A 110 12.43 -44.11 5.32
CA GLY A 110 13.03 -42.80 5.07
C GLY A 110 12.01 -41.65 4.99
N GLY A 111 10.78 -41.85 5.47
CA GLY A 111 9.73 -40.81 5.52
C GLY A 111 10.03 -39.69 6.51
N ALA A 112 9.16 -38.68 6.55
CA ALA A 112 9.34 -37.50 7.38
C ALA A 112 9.04 -37.78 8.86
N ASN A 113 9.74 -37.06 9.73
CA ASN A 113 9.53 -37.08 11.19
C ASN A 113 8.65 -35.88 11.59
N TYR A 114 7.47 -36.12 12.15
CA TYR A 114 6.52 -35.08 12.55
C TYR A 114 5.45 -35.61 13.49
N LEU A 115 4.72 -34.69 14.13
CA LEU A 115 3.43 -34.93 14.78
C LEU A 115 2.35 -34.17 14.02
N ALA A 116 1.21 -34.81 13.73
CA ALA A 116 0.14 -34.19 12.97
C ALA A 116 -1.26 -34.61 13.38
N ILE A 117 -2.23 -33.77 13.02
CA ILE A 117 -3.66 -34.08 12.98
C ILE A 117 -4.04 -34.27 11.51
N GLU A 118 -4.52 -35.46 11.18
CA GLU A 118 -4.97 -35.87 9.85
C GLU A 118 -6.50 -35.98 9.85
N ASP A 119 -7.14 -35.35 8.88
CA ASP A 119 -8.49 -35.68 8.42
C ASP A 119 -8.38 -36.93 7.55
N SER A 120 -8.65 -38.10 8.15
CA SER A 120 -8.48 -39.38 7.47
C SER A 120 -9.62 -39.72 6.51
N THR A 121 -10.76 -39.03 6.61
CA THR A 121 -11.84 -39.14 5.63
C THR A 121 -11.44 -38.45 4.33
N ALA A 122 -10.91 -37.22 4.40
CA ALA A 122 -10.51 -36.45 3.23
C ALA A 122 -9.05 -36.69 2.79
N GLY A 123 -8.24 -37.38 3.60
CA GLY A 123 -6.81 -37.58 3.36
C GLY A 123 -6.00 -36.29 3.44
N ARG A 124 -6.36 -35.38 4.35
CA ARG A 124 -5.73 -34.06 4.51
C ARG A 124 -5.04 -33.92 5.85
N VAL A 125 -4.00 -33.11 5.93
CA VAL A 125 -3.28 -32.84 7.18
C VAL A 125 -3.37 -31.35 7.52
N PRO A 126 -4.44 -30.92 8.21
CA PRO A 126 -4.62 -29.50 8.54
C PRO A 126 -3.61 -28.96 9.55
N PHE A 127 -2.99 -29.82 10.37
CA PHE A 127 -1.97 -29.40 11.32
C PHE A 127 -0.81 -30.39 11.35
N ARG A 128 0.42 -29.87 11.24
CA ARG A 128 1.67 -30.65 11.27
C ARG A 128 2.77 -29.82 11.93
N VAL A 129 3.50 -30.44 12.85
CA VAL A 129 4.75 -29.92 13.42
C VAL A 129 5.87 -30.89 13.10
N GLU A 130 6.85 -30.44 12.35
CA GLU A 130 8.01 -31.25 11.97
C GLU A 130 9.00 -31.41 13.12
N ALA A 131 9.69 -32.54 13.14
CA ALA A 131 10.75 -32.79 14.11
C ALA A 131 11.84 -31.71 13.98
N GLY A 132 12.23 -31.13 15.12
CA GLY A 132 13.23 -30.05 15.17
C GLY A 132 12.65 -28.64 15.05
N ALA A 133 11.33 -28.48 14.93
CA ALA A 133 10.70 -27.17 15.13
C ALA A 133 11.15 -26.55 16.47
N GLN A 134 11.52 -25.28 16.44
CA GLN A 134 12.10 -24.59 17.60
C GLN A 134 11.03 -24.32 18.67
N ALA A 135 11.47 -24.05 19.91
CA ALA A 135 10.59 -23.60 20.97
C ALA A 135 9.82 -22.35 20.53
N ASN A 136 8.53 -22.28 20.87
CA ASN A 136 7.66 -21.15 20.58
C ASN A 136 7.49 -20.84 19.08
N THR A 137 7.67 -21.83 18.21
CA THR A 137 7.46 -21.67 16.75
C THR A 137 6.03 -21.17 16.45
N LEU A 138 5.04 -21.75 17.13
CA LEU A 138 3.66 -21.30 17.16
C LEU A 138 3.16 -21.38 18.60
N VAL A 139 2.61 -20.28 19.10
CA VAL A 139 2.00 -20.18 20.43
C VAL A 139 0.60 -19.60 20.25
N VAL A 140 -0.37 -20.16 20.96
CA VAL A 140 -1.71 -19.59 21.13
C VAL A 140 -1.88 -19.29 22.62
N GLU A 141 -1.95 -18.01 22.97
CA GLU A 141 -2.09 -17.58 24.36
C GLU A 141 -3.53 -17.72 24.86
N ALA A 142 -3.70 -17.59 26.18
CA ALA A 142 -4.99 -17.81 26.85
C ALA A 142 -6.05 -16.74 26.52
N ASP A 143 -5.61 -15.55 26.10
CA ASP A 143 -6.46 -14.46 25.60
C ASP A 143 -6.75 -14.57 24.10
N GLY A 144 -6.11 -15.50 23.39
CA GLY A 144 -6.34 -15.78 21.98
C GLY A 144 -5.24 -15.26 21.03
N ASP A 145 -4.22 -14.57 21.56
CA ASP A 145 -3.13 -14.03 20.74
C ASP A 145 -2.26 -15.15 20.15
N ILE A 146 -1.78 -14.94 18.93
CA ILE A 146 -0.94 -15.88 18.18
C ILE A 146 0.49 -15.36 18.10
N GLY A 147 1.40 -16.08 18.75
CA GLY A 147 2.84 -15.87 18.65
C GLY A 147 3.47 -16.75 17.57
N VAL A 148 4.23 -16.14 16.65
CA VAL A 148 5.11 -16.85 15.71
C VAL A 148 6.55 -16.54 16.07
N LYS A 149 7.28 -17.58 16.53
CA LYS A 149 8.65 -17.47 17.08
C LYS A 149 8.76 -16.56 18.32
N THR A 150 7.66 -16.37 19.05
CA THR A 150 7.63 -15.65 20.32
C THR A 150 6.73 -16.37 21.31
N LEU A 151 7.13 -16.39 22.57
CA LEU A 151 6.33 -16.95 23.66
C LEU A 151 5.23 -15.99 24.13
N ASN A 152 5.51 -14.69 24.13
CA ASN A 152 4.62 -13.66 24.64
C ASN A 152 4.28 -12.69 23.49
N PRO A 153 3.27 -12.99 22.64
CA PRO A 153 2.70 -12.00 21.76
C PRO A 153 2.27 -10.74 22.55
N ALA A 154 2.34 -9.59 21.90
CA ALA A 154 1.96 -8.30 22.51
C ALA A 154 0.70 -7.70 21.86
N VAL A 155 0.22 -8.38 20.82
CA VAL A 155 -0.88 -8.04 19.93
C VAL A 155 -1.37 -9.35 19.33
N ASP A 156 -2.60 -9.36 18.81
CA ASP A 156 -3.32 -10.53 18.27
C ASP A 156 -2.47 -11.46 17.39
N VAL A 157 -1.59 -10.90 16.55
CA VAL A 157 -0.59 -11.67 15.79
C VAL A 157 0.78 -11.00 15.92
N HIS A 158 1.72 -11.69 16.58
CA HIS A 158 3.08 -11.20 16.80
C HIS A 158 4.10 -12.15 16.18
N ILE A 159 4.81 -11.67 15.15
CA ILE A 159 5.88 -12.41 14.46
C ILE A 159 7.24 -11.83 14.88
N VAL A 160 8.13 -12.67 15.39
CA VAL A 160 9.52 -12.29 15.73
C VAL A 160 10.50 -12.97 14.78
N GLU A 161 11.33 -12.18 14.12
CA GLU A 161 12.40 -12.68 13.24
C GLU A 161 13.65 -11.83 13.44
N GLY A 162 14.84 -12.44 13.34
CA GLY A 162 16.10 -11.73 13.58
C GLY A 162 16.40 -10.65 12.55
N ASN A 163 15.81 -10.74 11.36
CA ASN A 163 15.88 -9.73 10.33
C ASN A 163 14.65 -9.81 9.43
N THR A 164 14.00 -8.65 9.21
CA THR A 164 12.88 -8.50 8.27
C THR A 164 11.72 -9.48 8.53
N PRO A 165 11.08 -9.44 9.72
CA PRO A 165 9.81 -10.14 9.93
C PRO A 165 8.83 -9.83 8.79
N THR A 166 8.20 -10.89 8.29
CA THR A 166 7.46 -10.86 7.04
C THR A 166 6.18 -11.68 7.15
N LEU A 167 5.08 -11.12 6.65
CA LEU A 167 3.87 -11.87 6.30
C LEU A 167 3.85 -12.08 4.79
N ARG A 168 3.67 -13.34 4.36
CA ARG A 168 3.53 -13.70 2.95
C ARG A 168 2.07 -13.94 2.58
N LEU A 169 1.63 -13.34 1.48
CA LEU A 169 0.35 -13.58 0.84
C LEU A 169 0.64 -14.22 -0.53
N GLU A 170 0.21 -15.46 -0.72
CA GLU A 170 0.50 -16.24 -1.91
C GLU A 170 -0.79 -16.77 -2.53
N GLN A 171 -1.05 -16.36 -3.77
CA GLN A 171 -1.99 -17.00 -4.66
C GLN A 171 -1.22 -18.01 -5.49
N ASP A 172 -1.43 -19.30 -5.24
CA ASP A 172 -0.67 -20.41 -5.84
C ASP A 172 -1.27 -20.91 -7.18
N GLY A 173 -2.43 -20.38 -7.56
CA GLY A 173 -3.15 -20.73 -8.78
C GLY A 173 -4.02 -21.99 -8.67
N SER A 174 -4.20 -22.57 -7.48
CA SER A 174 -5.10 -23.71 -7.26
C SER A 174 -6.53 -23.41 -7.71
N ASP A 175 -6.94 -22.14 -7.64
CA ASP A 175 -8.27 -21.66 -8.01
C ASP A 175 -8.34 -21.10 -9.44
N GLY A 176 -7.32 -21.36 -10.28
CA GLY A 176 -7.33 -21.02 -11.71
C GLY A 176 -6.94 -19.57 -12.06
N PHE A 177 -6.52 -18.77 -11.08
CA PHE A 177 -5.98 -17.43 -11.29
C PHE A 177 -4.45 -17.48 -11.45
N THR A 178 -3.87 -16.52 -12.18
CA THR A 178 -2.41 -16.45 -12.37
C THR A 178 -1.71 -16.33 -11.01
N PRO A 179 -0.72 -17.18 -10.68
CA PRO A 179 -0.06 -17.13 -9.39
C PRO A 179 0.56 -15.77 -9.09
N GLN A 180 0.43 -15.32 -7.85
CA GLN A 180 0.97 -14.03 -7.42
C GLN A 180 1.34 -14.05 -5.93
N THR A 181 2.53 -13.57 -5.61
CA THR A 181 3.05 -13.54 -4.24
C THR A 181 3.45 -12.13 -3.84
N TYR A 182 2.94 -11.69 -2.69
CA TYR A 182 3.30 -10.42 -2.06
C TYR A 182 3.79 -10.66 -0.64
N ASP A 183 4.75 -9.83 -0.21
CA ASP A 183 5.21 -9.81 1.17
C ASP A 183 4.94 -8.43 1.79
N VAL A 184 4.45 -8.42 3.03
CA VAL A 184 4.38 -7.25 3.92
C VAL A 184 5.46 -7.42 4.98
N ALA A 185 6.41 -6.50 5.05
CA ALA A 185 7.58 -6.66 5.90
C ALA A 185 8.10 -5.34 6.46
N ALA A 186 8.85 -5.44 7.56
CA ALA A 186 9.49 -4.30 8.20
C ALA A 186 10.88 -4.66 8.71
N ASN A 187 11.82 -3.72 8.65
CA ASN A 187 13.15 -3.84 9.23
C ASN A 187 13.72 -2.46 9.61
N GLU A 188 14.98 -2.41 10.03
CA GLU A 188 15.68 -1.19 10.45
C GLU A 188 15.83 -0.15 9.33
N ALA A 189 15.68 -0.56 8.07
CA ALA A 189 15.78 0.34 6.94
C ALA A 189 14.40 0.86 6.49
N ASN A 190 13.36 0.02 6.46
CA ASN A 190 12.03 0.38 5.96
C ASN A 190 10.92 -0.54 6.47
N PHE A 191 9.70 0.00 6.52
CA PHE A 191 8.48 -0.77 6.29
C PHE A 191 8.17 -0.79 4.79
N PHE A 192 7.76 -1.93 4.23
CA PHE A 192 7.51 -2.05 2.79
C PHE A 192 6.54 -3.17 2.40
N ILE A 193 5.99 -3.02 1.19
CA ILE A 193 5.27 -4.08 0.48
C ILE A 193 6.04 -4.38 -0.81
N ARG A 194 6.30 -5.66 -1.06
CA ARG A 194 6.96 -6.11 -2.30
C ARG A 194 6.14 -7.10 -3.11
N ASP A 195 6.23 -6.96 -4.42
CA ASP A 195 5.77 -7.93 -5.41
C ASP A 195 6.88 -8.97 -5.63
N VAL A 196 6.76 -10.13 -4.98
CA VAL A 196 7.77 -11.19 -5.03
C VAL A 196 7.84 -11.81 -6.43
N THR A 197 6.68 -12.05 -7.05
CA THR A 197 6.58 -12.64 -8.39
C THR A 197 7.33 -11.83 -9.43
N ASN A 198 7.17 -10.51 -9.43
CA ASN A 198 7.75 -9.64 -10.45
C ASN A 198 9.12 -9.07 -10.07
N GLY A 199 9.95 -9.89 -9.42
CA GLY A 199 11.35 -9.56 -9.09
C GLY A 199 11.52 -8.84 -7.76
N SER A 200 10.66 -9.11 -6.77
CA SER A 200 10.71 -8.49 -5.43
C SER A 200 10.67 -6.95 -5.45
N ARG A 201 9.88 -6.38 -6.38
CA ARG A 201 9.77 -4.92 -6.55
C ARG A 201 9.08 -4.30 -5.35
N LEU A 202 9.71 -3.27 -4.79
CA LEU A 202 9.20 -2.51 -3.64
C LEU A 202 8.34 -1.35 -4.15
N PHE A 203 7.03 -1.54 -4.24
CA PHE A 203 6.11 -0.49 -4.74
C PHE A 203 5.56 0.40 -3.62
N PHE A 204 5.65 -0.03 -2.36
CA PHE A 204 5.37 0.81 -1.19
C PHE A 204 6.51 0.72 -0.19
N ARG A 205 6.98 1.88 0.30
CA ARG A 205 8.05 1.97 1.31
C ARG A 205 7.85 3.19 2.20
N ALA A 206 8.11 3.01 3.49
CA ALA A 206 8.28 4.09 4.46
C ALA A 206 9.57 3.86 5.25
N LYS A 207 10.38 4.90 5.42
CA LYS A 207 11.56 4.84 6.29
C LYS A 207 11.16 5.01 7.76
N PRO A 208 11.92 4.42 8.70
CA PRO A 208 11.76 4.73 10.12
C PRO A 208 11.80 6.24 10.38
N GLY A 209 10.89 6.72 11.22
CA GLY A 209 10.79 8.14 11.55
C GLY A 209 10.07 9.00 10.51
N ALA A 210 9.45 8.41 9.49
CA ALA A 210 8.50 9.14 8.64
C ALA A 210 7.40 9.78 9.53
N PRO A 211 7.13 11.10 9.39
CA PRO A 211 6.12 11.76 10.22
C PRO A 211 4.71 11.19 10.03
N GLU A 212 3.85 11.43 11.03
CA GLU A 212 2.41 11.24 10.90
C GLU A 212 1.87 11.94 9.65
N ASP A 213 0.84 11.35 9.06
CA ASP A 213 0.16 11.86 7.86
C ASP A 213 1.06 12.13 6.64
N SER A 214 2.22 11.46 6.58
CA SER A 214 3.08 11.50 5.38
C SER A 214 2.31 11.11 4.12
N ILE A 215 1.44 10.11 4.24
CA ILE A 215 0.38 9.77 3.29
C ILE A 215 -0.87 9.47 4.11
N PHE A 216 -1.93 10.24 3.90
CA PHE A 216 -3.23 10.06 4.55
C PHE A 216 -4.33 9.92 3.49
N ILE A 217 -5.26 8.99 3.69
CA ILE A 217 -6.44 8.80 2.83
C ILE A 217 -7.67 9.06 3.68
N ALA A 218 -8.39 10.14 3.39
CA ALA A 218 -9.59 10.54 4.11
C ALA A 218 -10.79 9.65 3.75
N ALA A 219 -11.83 9.68 4.59
CA ALA A 219 -13.04 8.86 4.41
C ALA A 219 -13.83 9.18 3.12
N ASN A 220 -13.66 10.39 2.58
CA ASN A 220 -14.24 10.80 1.29
C ASN A 220 -13.35 10.44 0.09
N GLY A 221 -12.18 9.84 0.32
CA GLY A 221 -11.22 9.45 -0.71
C GLY A 221 -10.11 10.48 -1.00
N ASP A 222 -10.15 11.65 -0.36
CA ASP A 222 -9.13 12.68 -0.57
C ASP A 222 -7.78 12.25 0.00
N ILE A 223 -6.69 12.61 -0.68
CA ILE A 223 -5.33 12.25 -0.30
C ILE A 223 -4.62 13.47 0.31
N GLY A 224 -4.17 13.31 1.56
CA GLY A 224 -3.30 14.25 2.25
C GLY A 224 -1.84 13.82 2.18
N LEU A 225 -0.95 14.73 1.81
CA LEU A 225 0.50 14.58 1.94
C LEU A 225 0.99 15.61 2.96
N GLY A 226 1.24 15.17 4.20
CA GLY A 226 1.57 16.02 5.34
C GLY A 226 0.36 16.62 6.08
N THR A 227 -0.83 16.02 5.90
CA THR A 227 -2.07 16.46 6.54
C THR A 227 -3.09 15.32 6.66
N ASP A 228 -3.70 15.18 7.84
CA ASP A 228 -4.87 14.31 8.11
C ASP A 228 -6.21 14.95 7.69
N SER A 229 -6.18 16.23 7.33
CA SER A 229 -7.36 17.02 6.99
C SER A 229 -7.23 17.60 5.58
N PRO A 230 -7.26 16.76 4.52
CA PRO A 230 -7.23 17.26 3.15
C PRO A 230 -8.50 18.08 2.84
N GLU A 231 -8.34 19.22 2.17
CA GLU A 231 -9.46 20.10 1.80
C GLU A 231 -9.88 19.95 0.33
N LYS A 232 -9.11 19.18 -0.44
CA LYS A 232 -9.22 18.92 -1.88
C LYS A 232 -8.74 17.50 -2.15
N ASP A 233 -9.14 16.93 -3.28
CA ASP A 233 -8.82 15.57 -3.72
C ASP A 233 -7.35 15.17 -3.51
N LEU A 234 -6.43 16.13 -3.73
CA LEU A 234 -5.04 16.04 -3.32
C LEU A 234 -4.65 17.33 -2.56
N HIS A 235 -4.27 17.20 -1.29
CA HIS A 235 -3.78 18.29 -0.46
C HIS A 235 -2.34 18.02 -0.02
N VAL A 236 -1.39 18.78 -0.57
CA VAL A 236 0.01 18.77 -0.14
C VAL A 236 0.24 19.91 0.84
N ARG A 237 0.67 19.58 2.05
CA ARG A 237 0.88 20.55 3.12
C ARG A 237 2.25 20.39 3.75
N ARG A 238 2.93 21.52 3.97
CA ARG A 238 4.15 21.59 4.78
C ARG A 238 4.02 22.71 5.81
N THR A 239 4.46 22.43 7.03
CA THR A 239 4.43 23.38 8.16
C THR A 239 5.85 23.83 8.53
N GLY A 240 5.98 25.01 9.13
CA GLY A 240 7.26 25.61 9.55
C GLY A 240 7.70 26.79 8.69
N SER A 241 8.18 27.86 9.33
CA SER A 241 8.67 29.06 8.62
C SER A 241 9.88 28.73 7.75
N GLY A 242 9.89 29.22 6.51
CA GLY A 242 10.95 28.95 5.53
C GLY A 242 10.77 27.65 4.73
N ASN A 243 9.75 26.83 5.05
CA ASN A 243 9.41 25.67 4.24
C ASN A 243 8.48 26.08 3.09
N HIS A 244 8.75 25.53 1.91
CA HIS A 244 7.91 25.66 0.73
C HIS A 244 7.15 24.36 0.51
N VAL A 245 5.90 24.47 0.05
CA VAL A 245 5.20 23.32 -0.54
C VAL A 245 5.68 23.22 -1.98
N GLU A 246 6.42 22.16 -2.28
CA GLU A 246 7.04 21.95 -3.59
C GLU A 246 6.65 20.59 -4.15
N THR A 247 6.39 20.55 -5.45
CA THR A 247 6.20 19.32 -6.21
C THR A 247 7.20 19.32 -7.35
N GLN A 248 8.15 18.39 -7.32
CA GLN A 248 9.13 18.20 -8.39
C GLN A 248 8.63 17.13 -9.36
N PHE A 249 8.65 17.46 -10.65
CA PHE A 249 8.42 16.50 -11.74
C PHE A 249 9.72 16.37 -12.53
N GLU A 250 10.26 15.16 -12.60
CA GLU A 250 11.56 14.89 -13.23
C GLU A 250 11.47 13.64 -14.11
N GLN A 251 12.17 13.69 -15.25
CA GLN A 251 12.41 12.53 -16.11
C GLN A 251 13.92 12.47 -16.40
N THR A 252 14.54 11.34 -16.07
CA THR A 252 15.97 11.07 -16.22
C THR A 252 16.34 10.50 -17.60
N ASP A 253 15.37 9.98 -18.35
CA ASP A 253 15.64 9.19 -19.58
C ASP A 253 15.24 9.94 -20.87
N GLY A 254 15.23 11.28 -20.84
CA GLY A 254 15.04 12.14 -22.02
C GLY A 254 13.59 12.31 -22.51
N GLY A 255 12.61 11.72 -21.82
CA GLY A 255 11.19 11.96 -22.08
C GLY A 255 10.70 13.33 -21.61
N ALA A 256 9.52 13.74 -22.08
CA ALA A 256 8.90 15.00 -21.68
C ALA A 256 8.31 14.91 -20.25
N VAL A 257 8.52 15.97 -19.46
CA VAL A 257 7.80 16.20 -18.21
C VAL A 257 6.55 17.01 -18.53
N GLN A 258 5.37 16.50 -18.18
CA GLN A 258 4.09 17.12 -18.56
C GLN A 258 3.10 17.11 -17.39
N ILE A 259 2.38 18.22 -17.24
CA ILE A 259 1.14 18.29 -16.45
C ILE A 259 -0.02 18.30 -17.44
N ARG A 260 -0.81 17.22 -17.46
CA ARG A 260 -1.96 17.09 -18.35
C ARG A 260 -3.23 17.50 -17.63
N LEU A 261 -3.90 18.53 -18.15
CA LEU A 261 -5.21 18.96 -17.69
C LEU A 261 -6.24 18.63 -18.76
N GLN A 262 -7.25 17.85 -18.41
CA GLN A 262 -8.34 17.48 -19.32
C GLN A 262 -9.68 17.72 -18.64
N THR A 263 -10.64 18.16 -19.43
CA THR A 263 -12.03 18.30 -19.02
C THR A 263 -12.89 17.99 -20.23
N SER A 264 -14.01 17.30 -20.00
CA SER A 264 -14.87 16.78 -21.06
C SER A 264 -15.79 17.83 -21.68
N ASN A 265 -16.14 18.89 -20.94
CA ASN A 265 -17.28 19.74 -21.29
C ASN A 265 -17.03 21.25 -21.15
N ALA A 266 -15.79 21.70 -20.88
CA ALA A 266 -15.50 23.13 -20.73
C ALA A 266 -14.06 23.49 -21.11
N ASN A 267 -13.85 24.70 -21.62
CA ASN A 267 -12.52 25.26 -21.83
C ASN A 267 -11.84 25.73 -20.51
N ASN A 268 -11.94 24.93 -19.45
CA ASN A 268 -11.74 25.37 -18.07
C ASN A 268 -10.58 24.65 -17.36
N ARG A 269 -9.42 24.59 -18.01
CA ARG A 269 -8.17 24.06 -17.42
C ARG A 269 -7.38 25.23 -16.86
N ARG A 270 -7.10 25.26 -15.55
CA ARG A 270 -6.61 26.47 -14.88
C ARG A 270 -5.56 26.22 -13.81
N PHE A 271 -4.66 27.18 -13.70
CA PHE A 271 -3.93 27.47 -12.47
C PHE A 271 -4.60 28.66 -11.80
N VAL A 272 -4.89 28.54 -10.50
CA VAL A 272 -5.67 29.53 -9.75
C VAL A 272 -4.90 29.93 -8.50
N GLY A 273 -4.55 31.21 -8.42
CA GLY A 273 -4.14 31.86 -7.18
C GLY A 273 -5.35 32.19 -6.34
N LEU A 274 -5.30 31.86 -5.05
CA LEU A 274 -6.39 32.03 -4.10
C LEU A 274 -6.00 33.05 -3.03
N SER A 275 -6.97 33.82 -2.56
CA SER A 275 -6.82 34.63 -1.35
C SER A 275 -6.85 33.76 -0.09
N ALA A 276 -6.56 34.36 1.07
CA ALA A 276 -6.75 33.71 2.37
C ALA A 276 -8.21 33.28 2.63
N ALA A 277 -9.18 33.88 1.94
CA ALA A 277 -10.60 33.51 2.00
C ALA A 277 -10.98 32.44 0.95
N ASN A 278 -10.00 31.79 0.33
CA ASN A 278 -10.20 30.76 -0.70
C ASN A 278 -10.97 31.27 -1.94
N THR A 279 -10.79 32.54 -2.29
CA THR A 279 -11.39 33.14 -3.48
C THR A 279 -10.35 33.36 -4.58
N PRO A 280 -10.68 33.11 -5.86
CA PRO A 280 -9.74 33.35 -6.96
C PRO A 280 -9.31 34.82 -7.05
N VAL A 281 -8.00 35.06 -7.14
CA VAL A 281 -7.40 36.40 -7.29
C VAL A 281 -6.58 36.55 -8.57
N SER A 282 -6.00 35.47 -9.07
CA SER A 282 -5.25 35.44 -10.33
C SER A 282 -5.40 34.07 -10.97
N GLN A 283 -5.49 34.03 -12.29
CA GLN A 283 -5.90 32.84 -13.01
C GLN A 283 -5.18 32.76 -14.36
N ILE A 284 -4.56 31.61 -14.63
CA ILE A 284 -4.06 31.24 -15.96
C ILE A 284 -4.97 30.14 -16.47
N ASN A 285 -5.63 30.39 -17.60
CA ASN A 285 -6.50 29.41 -18.25
C ASN A 285 -5.88 28.91 -19.55
N LEU A 286 -5.83 27.59 -19.69
CA LEU A 286 -5.40 26.88 -20.88
C LEU A 286 -6.65 26.45 -21.67
N GLY A 287 -7.11 27.30 -22.59
CA GLY A 287 -8.19 27.00 -23.53
C GLY A 287 -7.73 26.10 -24.68
N ASP A 288 -8.65 25.69 -25.55
CA ASP A 288 -8.36 24.71 -26.63
C ASP A 288 -7.37 25.28 -27.67
N GLU A 289 -7.35 26.60 -27.84
CA GLU A 289 -6.50 27.31 -28.81
C GLU A 289 -5.93 28.63 -28.26
N GLN A 290 -6.07 28.86 -26.95
CA GLN A 290 -5.66 30.13 -26.35
C GLN A 290 -5.22 29.97 -24.90
N ILE A 291 -4.33 30.86 -24.46
CA ILE A 291 -4.00 31.06 -23.05
C ILE A 291 -4.59 32.39 -22.61
N ARG A 292 -5.36 32.39 -21.52
CA ARG A 292 -5.95 33.61 -20.95
C ARG A 292 -5.35 33.90 -19.59
N LEU A 293 -4.90 35.13 -19.39
CA LEU A 293 -4.48 35.65 -18.10
C LEU A 293 -5.58 36.56 -17.56
N ALA A 294 -6.10 36.22 -16.38
CA ALA A 294 -7.20 36.93 -15.74
C ALA A 294 -6.92 37.19 -14.26
N GLY A 295 -7.53 38.26 -13.74
CA GLY A 295 -7.62 38.51 -12.30
C GLY A 295 -8.67 37.61 -11.65
N SER A 296 -9.40 38.12 -10.66
CA SER A 296 -10.49 37.39 -10.00
C SER A 296 -11.65 37.04 -10.95
N ALA A 297 -11.99 37.93 -11.88
CA ALA A 297 -13.03 37.73 -12.88
C ALA A 297 -12.51 36.93 -14.09
N PHE A 298 -12.85 35.64 -14.17
CA PHE A 298 -12.40 34.75 -15.26
C PHE A 298 -12.81 35.23 -16.66
N ASN A 299 -14.04 35.74 -16.80
CA ASN A 299 -14.60 36.15 -18.09
C ASN A 299 -14.11 37.53 -18.58
N ALA A 300 -13.19 38.17 -17.84
CA ALA A 300 -12.57 39.44 -18.20
C ALA A 300 -11.03 39.29 -18.18
N PRO A 301 -10.44 38.50 -19.09
CA PRO A 301 -8.99 38.35 -19.15
C PRO A 301 -8.35 39.66 -19.59
N PHE A 302 -7.29 40.09 -18.92
CA PHE A 302 -6.53 41.29 -19.31
C PHE A 302 -5.54 40.99 -20.44
N ALA A 303 -5.17 39.71 -20.65
CA ALA A 303 -4.35 39.29 -21.77
C ALA A 303 -4.81 37.93 -22.32
N VAL A 304 -4.80 37.81 -23.65
CA VAL A 304 -5.11 36.58 -24.39
C VAL A 304 -4.00 36.30 -25.38
N PHE A 305 -3.48 35.08 -25.37
CA PHE A 305 -2.49 34.56 -26.30
C PHE A 305 -3.18 33.53 -27.18
N ASP A 306 -3.20 33.73 -28.48
CA ASP A 306 -3.80 32.81 -29.45
C ASP A 306 -2.96 32.77 -30.74
N ALA A 307 -3.49 32.12 -31.79
CA ALA A 307 -2.81 32.02 -33.08
C ALA A 307 -2.62 33.37 -33.80
N SER A 308 -3.41 34.40 -33.46
CA SER A 308 -3.29 35.76 -33.99
C SER A 308 -2.30 36.63 -33.22
N GLY A 309 -1.87 36.19 -32.03
CA GLY A 309 -0.81 36.84 -31.25
C GLY A 309 -1.24 37.12 -29.81
N VAL A 310 -0.85 38.29 -29.31
CA VAL A 310 -1.17 38.72 -27.94
C VAL A 310 -2.15 39.89 -28.01
N THR A 311 -3.35 39.68 -27.49
CA THR A 311 -4.36 40.73 -27.32
C THR A 311 -4.35 41.19 -25.86
N ILE A 312 -4.12 42.48 -25.65
CA ILE A 312 -4.23 43.09 -24.33
C ILE A 312 -5.59 43.77 -24.21
N ASN A 313 -6.43 43.22 -23.33
CA ASN A 313 -7.76 43.75 -23.09
C ASN A 313 -7.70 44.74 -21.91
N GLY A 314 -8.01 46.00 -22.19
CA GLY A 314 -8.21 47.02 -21.17
C GLY A 314 -9.50 47.78 -21.47
N THR A 315 -10.34 48.01 -20.46
CA THR A 315 -11.59 48.79 -20.60
C THR A 315 -11.33 50.30 -20.72
N GLY A 316 -10.19 50.72 -21.27
CA GLY A 316 -9.79 52.12 -21.32
C GLY A 316 -8.47 52.40 -22.04
N LEU A 317 -8.11 51.61 -23.06
CA LEU A 317 -7.01 52.01 -23.94
C LEU A 317 -7.40 53.30 -24.67
N ASN A 318 -6.79 54.42 -24.28
CA ASN A 318 -6.99 55.71 -24.94
C ASN A 318 -6.06 55.79 -26.15
N VAL A 319 -6.55 55.31 -27.30
CA VAL A 319 -5.82 55.35 -28.57
C VAL A 319 -5.61 56.82 -28.96
N PRO A 320 -4.39 57.23 -29.37
CA PRO A 320 -4.03 58.64 -29.53
C PRO A 320 -4.62 59.36 -30.74
N ASP A 321 -5.72 58.88 -31.33
CA ASP A 321 -6.42 59.53 -32.44
C ASP A 321 -6.76 61.02 -32.19
N TYR A 322 -6.85 61.42 -30.91
CA TYR A 322 -7.02 62.81 -30.48
C TYR A 322 -5.89 63.75 -30.93
N VAL A 323 -4.72 63.24 -31.34
CA VAL A 323 -3.63 64.05 -31.90
C VAL A 323 -4.08 64.82 -33.16
N PHE A 324 -5.08 64.31 -33.86
CA PHE A 324 -5.62 64.91 -35.09
C PHE A 324 -6.82 65.83 -34.85
N GLU A 325 -7.23 66.08 -33.60
CA GLU A 325 -8.31 67.01 -33.28
C GLU A 325 -7.84 68.48 -33.38
N ASP A 326 -8.72 69.39 -33.78
CA ASP A 326 -8.39 70.81 -34.05
C ASP A 326 -7.84 71.56 -32.83
N ASP A 327 -8.16 71.10 -31.62
CA ASP A 327 -7.73 71.68 -30.34
C ASP A 327 -6.52 70.96 -29.72
N TYR A 328 -5.90 70.02 -30.43
CA TYR A 328 -4.68 69.37 -29.99
C TYR A 328 -3.49 70.34 -29.99
N ASP A 329 -2.93 70.58 -28.79
CA ASP A 329 -1.77 71.46 -28.60
C ASP A 329 -0.46 70.78 -29.03
N LEU A 330 -0.23 70.75 -30.35
CA LEU A 330 1.01 70.24 -30.93
C LEU A 330 2.16 71.19 -30.57
N ARG A 331 3.08 70.72 -29.71
CA ARG A 331 4.31 71.45 -29.37
C ARG A 331 5.05 71.88 -30.63
N THR A 332 5.73 73.00 -30.60
CA THR A 332 6.60 73.38 -31.73
C THR A 332 7.90 72.56 -31.72
N LEU A 333 8.53 72.36 -32.88
CA LEU A 333 9.84 71.69 -32.97
C LEU A 333 10.93 72.38 -32.13
N SER A 334 10.80 73.69 -31.91
CA SER A 334 11.69 74.44 -31.02
C SER A 334 11.52 74.03 -29.56
N GLU A 335 10.28 73.85 -29.08
CA GLU A 335 9.99 73.40 -27.73
C GLU A 335 10.39 71.94 -27.50
N VAL A 336 10.15 71.08 -28.51
CA VAL A 336 10.62 69.68 -28.48
C VAL A 336 12.14 69.63 -28.37
N ARG A 337 12.86 70.43 -29.15
CA ARG A 337 14.33 70.51 -29.08
C ARG A 337 14.81 70.96 -27.70
N ALA A 338 14.22 72.04 -27.16
CA ALA A 338 14.57 72.53 -25.83
C ALA A 338 14.35 71.45 -24.75
N PHE A 339 13.28 70.66 -24.86
CA PHE A 339 13.03 69.55 -23.94
C PHE A 339 14.10 68.46 -24.05
N ILE A 340 14.47 68.06 -25.27
CA ILE A 340 15.51 67.03 -25.50
C ILE A 340 16.86 67.51 -24.96
N ASP A 341 17.24 68.76 -25.23
CA ASP A 341 18.51 69.33 -24.76
C ASP A 341 18.59 69.37 -23.22
N GLN A 342 17.44 69.54 -22.55
CA GLN A 342 17.36 69.55 -21.08
C GLN A 342 17.26 68.15 -20.45
N ASN A 343 16.52 67.22 -21.04
CA ASN A 343 16.13 65.96 -20.40
C ASN A 343 16.76 64.71 -21.04
N GLY A 344 17.29 64.82 -22.26
CA GLY A 344 17.97 63.73 -22.96
C GLY A 344 17.03 62.65 -23.53
N HIS A 345 15.72 62.88 -23.55
CA HIS A 345 14.71 62.01 -24.14
C HIS A 345 13.55 62.82 -24.71
N LEU A 346 12.65 62.17 -25.46
CA LEU A 346 11.45 62.80 -25.99
C LEU A 346 10.46 63.15 -24.87
N PRO A 347 9.66 64.22 -25.02
CA PRO A 347 8.52 64.49 -24.15
C PRO A 347 7.63 63.26 -23.96
N ASP A 348 7.14 63.07 -22.74
CA ASP A 348 6.19 62.01 -22.35
C ASP A 348 6.69 60.56 -22.50
N VAL A 349 7.85 60.35 -23.11
CA VAL A 349 8.55 59.05 -23.09
C VAL A 349 9.34 58.98 -21.78
N PRO A 350 9.17 57.92 -20.97
CA PRO A 350 9.88 57.82 -19.70
C PRO A 350 11.40 57.75 -19.94
N SER A 351 12.16 58.37 -19.05
CA SER A 351 13.61 58.31 -19.07
C SER A 351 14.12 56.91 -18.75
N ALA A 352 15.35 56.60 -19.18
CA ALA A 352 15.98 55.32 -18.85
C ALA A 352 16.10 55.09 -17.32
N ALA A 353 16.30 56.17 -16.54
CA ALA A 353 16.34 56.08 -15.09
C ALA A 353 15.00 55.68 -14.48
N GLU A 354 13.89 56.24 -14.96
CA GLU A 354 12.55 55.89 -14.50
C GLU A 354 12.17 54.45 -14.85
N VAL A 355 12.49 54.01 -16.06
CA VAL A 355 12.26 52.63 -16.50
C VAL A 355 13.04 51.64 -15.64
N ASN A 356 14.31 51.94 -15.30
CA ASN A 356 15.11 51.08 -14.43
C ASN A 356 14.59 51.01 -12.98
N ALA A 357 13.98 52.09 -12.48
CA ALA A 357 13.47 52.15 -11.11
C ALA A 357 12.10 51.50 -10.97
N ASN A 358 11.18 51.74 -11.91
CA ASN A 358 9.75 51.43 -11.76
C ASN A 358 9.23 50.37 -12.74
N GLY A 359 10.05 49.95 -13.71
CA GLY A 359 9.61 49.13 -14.83
C GLY A 359 8.91 49.94 -15.92
N LEU A 360 8.51 49.26 -17.00
CA LEU A 360 7.83 49.86 -18.15
C LEU A 360 6.50 49.16 -18.40
N ASN A 361 5.41 49.91 -18.42
CA ASN A 361 4.13 49.40 -18.89
C ASN A 361 4.14 49.38 -20.42
N MET A 362 4.10 48.18 -21.00
CA MET A 362 4.14 48.00 -22.45
C MET A 362 2.94 48.61 -23.16
N ASN A 363 1.75 48.61 -22.54
CA ASN A 363 0.57 49.21 -23.15
C ASN A 363 0.74 50.73 -23.26
N ASP A 364 1.14 51.37 -22.16
CA ASP A 364 1.31 52.82 -22.11
C ASP A 364 2.42 53.27 -23.07
N MET A 365 3.49 52.47 -23.19
CA MET A 365 4.56 52.75 -24.14
C MET A 365 4.11 52.60 -25.60
N GLN A 366 3.35 51.56 -25.96
CA GLN A 366 2.84 51.39 -27.32
C GLN A 366 1.91 52.55 -27.72
N LEU A 367 1.04 52.97 -26.81
CA LEU A 367 0.18 54.13 -27.02
C LEU A 367 0.99 55.44 -27.12
N THR A 368 2.01 55.60 -26.28
CA THR A 368 2.91 56.77 -26.33
C THR A 368 3.69 56.81 -27.64
N LEU A 369 4.21 55.68 -28.11
CA LEU A 369 4.91 55.57 -29.39
C LEU A 369 3.98 55.90 -30.56
N LEU A 370 2.76 55.38 -30.56
CA LEU A 370 1.77 55.69 -31.58
C LEU A 370 1.48 57.19 -31.61
N ARG A 371 1.26 57.82 -30.45
CA ARG A 371 1.09 59.27 -30.33
C ARG A 371 2.28 60.03 -30.93
N LYS A 372 3.51 59.61 -30.63
CA LYS A 372 4.72 60.26 -31.19
C LYS A 372 4.86 60.08 -32.69
N VAL A 373 4.41 58.95 -33.25
CA VAL A 373 4.34 58.74 -34.70
C VAL A 373 3.31 59.67 -35.35
N GLU A 374 2.16 59.89 -34.70
CA GLU A 374 1.13 60.82 -35.19
C GLU A 374 1.59 62.28 -35.12
N GLU A 375 2.20 62.71 -34.01
CA GLU A 375 2.85 64.03 -33.88
C GLU A 375 3.92 64.23 -34.97
N LEU A 376 4.78 63.23 -35.21
CA LEU A 376 5.78 63.25 -36.29
C LEU A 376 5.14 63.39 -37.68
N THR A 377 3.98 62.78 -37.89
CA THR A 377 3.24 62.88 -39.15
C THR A 377 2.74 64.30 -39.36
N LEU A 378 2.20 64.96 -38.33
CA LEU A 378 1.79 66.36 -38.40
C LEU A 378 2.95 67.30 -38.72
N TYR A 379 4.12 67.14 -38.07
CA TYR A 379 5.30 67.94 -38.41
C TYR A 379 5.74 67.73 -39.85
N THR A 380 5.66 66.50 -40.37
CA THR A 380 6.07 66.17 -41.74
C THR A 380 5.13 66.81 -42.76
N LEU A 381 3.82 66.80 -42.51
CA LEU A 381 2.84 67.49 -43.35
C LEU A 381 3.07 69.00 -43.36
N ALA A 382 3.27 69.62 -42.19
CA ALA A 382 3.59 71.04 -42.09
C ALA A 382 4.90 71.41 -42.83
N GLN A 383 5.91 70.54 -42.76
CA GLN A 383 7.16 70.72 -43.53
C GLN A 383 6.93 70.62 -45.03
N GLN A 384 6.08 69.68 -45.49
CA GLN A 384 5.76 69.53 -46.91
C GLN A 384 5.02 70.75 -47.45
N GLU A 385 4.04 71.28 -46.72
CA GLU A 385 3.34 72.52 -47.08
C GLU A 385 4.31 73.70 -47.21
N GLU A 386 5.25 73.82 -46.28
CA GLU A 386 6.28 74.85 -46.32
C GLU A 386 7.22 74.68 -47.53
N ILE A 387 7.62 73.46 -47.87
CA ILE A 387 8.44 73.18 -49.05
C ILE A 387 7.70 73.55 -50.33
N GLU A 388 6.42 73.22 -50.44
CA GLU A 388 5.58 73.59 -51.60
C GLU A 388 5.41 75.10 -51.71
N ARG A 389 5.24 75.78 -50.58
CA ARG A 389 5.19 77.25 -50.50
C ARG A 389 6.51 77.87 -50.96
N LEU A 390 7.64 77.36 -50.47
CA LEU A 390 8.98 77.83 -50.86
C LEU A 390 9.27 77.58 -52.34
N ASN A 391 8.91 76.41 -52.87
CA ASN A 391 9.06 76.09 -54.30
C ASN A 391 8.20 77.00 -55.18
N SER A 392 6.96 77.27 -54.79
CA SER A 392 6.08 78.19 -55.50
C SER A 392 6.65 79.62 -55.51
N GLN A 393 7.25 80.05 -54.39
CA GLN A 393 7.93 81.35 -54.31
C GLN A 393 9.19 81.40 -55.19
N LEU A 394 9.98 80.33 -55.23
CA LEU A 394 11.16 80.24 -56.11
C LEU A 394 10.75 80.33 -57.58
N GLN A 395 9.69 79.63 -57.98
CA GLN A 395 9.19 79.66 -59.36
C GLN A 395 8.71 81.06 -59.78
N GLN A 396 8.17 81.85 -58.85
CA GLN A 396 7.79 83.26 -59.10
C GLN A 396 8.97 84.24 -59.16
N VAL A 397 10.16 83.84 -58.71
CA VAL A 397 11.37 84.67 -58.73
C VAL A 397 12.26 84.35 -59.95
N GLU A 398 12.06 83.19 -60.58
CA GLU A 398 12.77 82.77 -61.80
C GLU A 398 12.08 83.17 -63.12
N ASP A 399 10.78 83.53 -63.09
CA ASP A 399 10.02 84.17 -64.18
C ASP A 399 10.09 85.71 -64.09
#